data_AF-J9S901-F1
#
_entry.id   AF-J9S901-F1
#
_cell.length_a   1.000
_cell.length_b   1.000
_cell.length_c   1.000
_cell.angle_alpha   90.00
_cell.angle_beta   90.00
_cell.angle_gamma   90.00
#
_symmetry.space_group_name_H-M   'P 1'
#
loop_
_entity.id
_entity.type
_entity.pdbx_description
1 polymer ?
#
loop_
_entity_poly.entity_id
_entity_poly.type
_entity_poly.pdbx_seq_one_letter_code
_entity_poly.pdbx_strand_id
1 'polypeptide(L)'
;MVATSVAAAVGESNRNRDEPGVGERYWTPGDPDFGTASPPRFEFADPHAAGLFHAGSFHAEGTSHDIGDRITIHNRGVRDAAAVVLLADGTSYLEPLTPGSEIVLPECDSLTYVQAPRTTGGRPVLYGAVWVRSGRVMPVTLPIPTRREFLDARYLTPWSAEWNGGVSGRQILDAAAAGISYQYRTGGSTFVVRNSGRDWIGVVHRSGTDITFVECPPGERVCFELSPRAARAEVFSVVGRRVGGTAGHGPYMSPSGTVHPGWAGRPGEATAYGSVVVMLGAPVYSALPKRNLYMAFSDRRRGGSGPISRRGGAAWRTVAG
;
A
#
# COMPACT_ATOMS: atom_id res chain seq x y z
N MET A 1 31.58 13.65 -12.57
CA MET A 1 31.86 15.02 -12.10
C MET A 1 30.69 15.91 -12.56
N VAL A 2 29.60 15.92 -11.82
CA VAL A 2 28.51 16.93 -11.92
C VAL A 2 28.03 17.12 -10.49
N ALA A 3 28.77 17.96 -9.77
CA ALA A 3 28.48 18.42 -8.43
C ALA A 3 28.49 19.94 -8.49
N THR A 4 27.48 20.55 -9.12
CA THR A 4 27.23 22.00 -9.06
C THR A 4 25.95 22.32 -9.85
N SER A 5 25.17 23.26 -9.32
CA SER A 5 23.95 23.84 -9.91
C SER A 5 22.60 23.22 -9.48
N VAL A 6 22.37 23.14 -8.17
CA VAL A 6 21.00 23.34 -7.59
C VAL A 6 21.03 24.59 -6.69
N ALA A 7 21.81 25.59 -7.09
CA ALA A 7 21.84 26.90 -6.47
C ALA A 7 21.23 27.89 -7.47
N ALA A 8 20.34 28.74 -6.98
CA ALA A 8 19.56 29.73 -7.73
C ALA A 8 18.32 29.19 -8.47
N ALA A 9 17.30 28.84 -7.68
CA ALA A 9 15.92 29.05 -8.11
C ALA A 9 15.10 29.50 -6.89
N VAL A 10 15.24 30.78 -6.55
CA VAL A 10 14.34 31.47 -5.60
C VAL A 10 13.44 32.33 -6.48
N GLY A 11 12.23 31.83 -6.77
CA GLY A 11 11.27 32.48 -7.64
C GLY A 11 9.83 32.18 -7.21
N GLU A 12 9.19 33.22 -6.69
CA GLU A 12 7.76 33.39 -6.37
C GLU A 12 7.07 32.38 -5.42
N SER A 13 6.92 32.85 -4.17
CA SER A 13 6.03 32.33 -3.12
C SER A 13 4.59 32.17 -3.64
N ASN A 14 4.16 30.94 -3.94
CA ASN A 14 2.80 30.66 -4.38
C ASN A 14 1.86 30.35 -3.19
N ARG A 15 1.02 31.35 -2.86
CA ARG A 15 -0.37 31.35 -2.35
C ARG A 15 -0.94 30.33 -1.32
N ASN A 16 -0.18 29.40 -0.75
CA ASN A 16 -0.67 28.60 0.40
C ASN A 16 -0.20 29.14 1.77
N ARG A 17 0.24 30.40 1.82
CA ARG A 17 0.29 31.17 3.08
C ARG A 17 -1.15 31.40 3.51
N ASP A 18 -1.60 30.64 4.50
CA ASP A 18 -2.41 31.11 5.65
C ASP A 18 -3.12 29.95 6.37
N GLU A 19 -2.47 28.78 6.50
CA GLU A 19 -2.75 27.93 7.67
C GLU A 19 -1.79 28.32 8.79
N PRO A 20 -2.28 28.91 9.89
CA PRO A 20 -1.46 29.23 11.05
C PRO A 20 -0.71 27.99 11.54
N GLY A 21 0.62 28.07 11.65
CA GLY A 21 1.47 27.05 12.27
C GLY A 21 2.19 26.07 11.33
N VAL A 22 1.89 26.01 10.03
CA VAL A 22 2.63 25.10 9.10
C VAL A 22 4.10 25.52 8.95
N GLY A 23 4.36 26.81 8.78
CA GLY A 23 5.74 27.35 8.69
C GLY A 23 6.53 27.25 10.00
N GLU A 24 5.85 27.19 11.15
CA GLU A 24 6.49 26.96 12.44
C GLU A 24 6.80 25.48 12.67
N ARG A 25 6.03 24.58 12.03
CA ARG A 25 6.08 23.15 12.25
C ARG A 25 7.01 22.42 11.28
N TYR A 26 7.27 22.97 10.11
CA TYR A 26 8.10 22.33 9.08
C TYR A 26 9.18 23.28 8.55
N TRP A 27 10.18 22.73 7.88
CA TRP A 27 11.14 23.50 7.10
C TRP A 27 10.56 23.81 5.73
N THR A 28 10.49 25.08 5.35
CA THR A 28 9.73 25.56 4.19
C THR A 28 10.55 26.51 3.32
N PRO A 29 10.20 26.70 2.04
CA PRO A 29 10.85 27.67 1.16
C PRO A 29 10.90 29.13 1.68
N GLY A 30 10.06 29.48 2.65
CA GLY A 30 10.06 30.80 3.29
C GLY A 30 11.08 30.95 4.42
N ASP A 31 11.75 29.88 4.84
CA ASP A 31 12.74 29.92 5.90
C ASP A 31 14.06 30.55 5.43
N PRO A 32 14.74 31.34 6.29
CA PRO A 32 15.94 32.09 5.89
C PRO A 32 17.14 31.20 5.53
N ASP A 33 17.13 29.95 5.97
CA ASP A 33 18.18 28.95 5.70
C ASP A 33 17.81 27.99 4.56
N PHE A 34 16.62 28.14 3.96
CA PHE A 34 16.13 27.26 2.92
C PHE A 34 16.93 27.40 1.62
N GLY A 35 17.42 26.28 1.08
CA GLY A 35 18.19 26.27 -0.17
C GLY A 35 19.51 27.04 -0.13
N THR A 36 19.95 27.48 1.06
CA THR A 36 21.20 28.23 1.21
C THR A 36 22.41 27.31 1.22
N ALA A 37 23.61 27.89 0.99
CA ALA A 37 24.87 27.16 1.10
C ALA A 37 25.20 26.70 2.54
N SER A 38 24.50 27.25 3.54
CA SER A 38 24.65 26.90 4.95
C SER A 38 23.33 26.32 5.47
N PRO A 39 23.01 25.06 5.11
CA PRO A 39 21.74 24.45 5.52
C PRO A 39 21.60 24.36 7.04
N PRO A 40 20.37 24.29 7.57
CA PRO A 40 20.17 24.06 8.99
C PRO A 40 20.78 22.73 9.43
N ARG A 41 20.99 22.61 10.74
CA ARG A 41 21.32 21.32 11.35
C ARG A 41 20.08 20.44 11.36
N PHE A 42 19.98 19.59 10.35
CA PHE A 42 18.95 18.57 10.26
C PHE A 42 19.13 17.48 11.31
N GLU A 43 18.02 17.07 11.90
CA GLU A 43 17.89 15.74 12.47
C GLU A 43 17.32 14.79 11.42
N PHE A 44 17.56 13.50 11.59
CA PHE A 44 17.15 12.49 10.62
C PHE A 44 16.37 11.39 11.34
N ALA A 45 15.34 10.89 10.67
CA ALA A 45 14.49 9.82 11.18
C ALA A 45 14.35 8.71 10.15
N ASP A 46 14.07 7.49 10.62
CA ASP A 46 13.90 6.32 9.76
C ASP A 46 12.53 6.36 9.04
N PRO A 47 12.50 6.45 7.69
CA PRO A 47 11.24 6.45 6.94
C PRO A 47 10.46 5.13 7.06
N HIS A 48 11.13 3.98 7.23
CA HIS A 48 10.45 2.68 7.39
C HIS A 48 9.64 2.64 8.70
N ALA A 49 10.28 3.07 9.79
CA ALA A 49 9.64 3.19 11.10
C ALA A 49 8.50 4.23 11.08
N ALA A 50 8.70 5.34 10.36
CA ALA A 50 7.68 6.38 10.18
C ALA A 50 6.48 5.92 9.35
N GLY A 51 6.64 4.85 8.56
CA GLY A 51 5.60 4.31 7.71
C GLY A 51 5.47 5.04 6.37
N LEU A 52 6.56 5.62 5.89
CA LEU A 52 6.62 6.38 4.64
C LEU A 52 7.17 5.51 3.52
N PHE A 53 6.57 5.62 2.35
CA PHE A 53 7.07 5.00 1.13
C PHE A 53 6.60 5.75 -0.10
N HIS A 54 7.26 5.54 -1.23
CA HIS A 54 6.77 5.98 -2.52
C HIS A 54 6.37 4.79 -3.40
N ALA A 55 5.43 5.02 -4.29
CA ALA A 55 4.99 4.06 -5.30
C ALA A 55 4.91 4.75 -6.66
N GLY A 56 5.32 4.05 -7.72
CA GLY A 56 4.91 4.41 -9.07
C GLY A 56 3.59 3.72 -9.39
N SER A 57 2.69 4.41 -10.09
CA SER A 57 1.52 3.76 -10.67
C SER A 57 1.96 2.85 -11.82
N PHE A 58 2.33 1.61 -11.52
CA PHE A 58 2.44 0.59 -12.56
C PHE A 58 1.03 0.34 -13.11
N HIS A 59 0.78 0.75 -14.35
CA HIS A 59 -0.27 0.10 -15.12
C HIS A 59 0.07 -1.39 -15.19
N ALA A 60 -0.86 -2.22 -14.71
CA ALA A 60 -0.82 -3.67 -14.91
C ALA A 60 -0.44 -3.95 -16.38
N GLU A 61 0.47 -4.89 -16.58
CA GLU A 61 0.99 -5.26 -17.89
C GLU A 61 -0.11 -5.25 -18.96
N GLY A 62 0.05 -4.36 -19.95
CA GLY A 62 -0.78 -4.31 -21.15
C GLY A 62 -1.96 -3.34 -21.06
N THR A 63 -1.72 -2.04 -21.19
CA THR A 63 -2.32 -1.14 -22.20
C THR A 63 -2.01 0.33 -21.85
N SER A 64 -1.63 1.10 -22.88
CA SER A 64 -1.31 2.54 -22.86
C SER A 64 0.10 2.93 -22.40
N HIS A 65 0.86 3.53 -23.33
CA HIS A 65 2.20 4.10 -23.15
C HIS A 65 2.15 5.64 -22.96
N ASP A 66 0.96 6.21 -22.73
CA ASP A 66 0.71 7.66 -22.92
C ASP A 66 0.53 8.47 -21.63
N ILE A 67 0.71 7.88 -20.44
CA ILE A 67 0.75 8.62 -19.17
C ILE A 67 1.96 8.11 -18.41
N GLY A 68 2.95 8.97 -18.17
CA GLY A 68 4.11 8.60 -17.36
C GLY A 68 3.66 8.10 -15.99
N ASP A 69 4.35 7.08 -15.46
CA ASP A 69 4.05 6.53 -14.14
C ASP A 69 4.01 7.66 -13.10
N ARG A 70 2.84 7.90 -12.51
CA ARG A 70 2.69 8.89 -11.45
C ARG A 70 3.34 8.37 -10.19
N ILE A 71 4.33 9.12 -9.70
CA ILE A 71 5.00 8.81 -8.44
C ILE A 71 4.18 9.40 -7.30
N THR A 72 3.80 8.59 -6.34
CA THR A 72 3.01 8.98 -5.17
C THR A 72 3.81 8.70 -3.90
N ILE A 73 3.81 9.61 -2.93
CA ILE A 73 4.38 9.39 -1.60
C ILE A 73 3.22 9.16 -0.63
N HIS A 74 3.26 8.05 0.10
CA HIS A 74 2.22 7.65 1.04
C HIS A 74 2.70 7.79 2.48
N ASN A 75 1.83 8.32 3.35
CA ASN A 75 2.00 8.27 4.80
C ASN A 75 1.12 7.17 5.40
N ARG A 76 1.68 5.97 5.55
CA ARG A 76 1.04 4.84 6.25
C ARG A 76 1.40 4.79 7.75
N GLY A 77 2.04 5.85 8.24
CA GLY A 77 2.38 6.04 9.64
C GLY A 77 1.18 6.42 10.51
N VAL A 78 1.49 6.75 11.76
CA VAL A 78 0.53 7.27 12.75
C VAL A 78 0.84 8.71 13.14
N ARG A 79 1.82 9.34 12.47
CA ARG A 79 2.27 10.70 12.73
C ARG A 79 2.19 11.51 11.45
N ASP A 80 2.00 12.81 11.59
CA ASP A 80 2.06 13.75 10.47
C ASP A 80 3.48 13.77 9.88
N ALA A 81 3.53 14.01 8.58
CA ALA A 81 4.72 14.33 7.82
C ALA A 81 4.40 15.53 6.90
N ALA A 82 5.39 16.01 6.16
CA ALA A 82 5.20 16.95 5.07
C ALA A 82 6.14 16.62 3.91
N ALA A 83 5.71 16.94 2.69
CA ALA A 83 6.50 16.86 1.48
C ALA A 83 6.80 18.28 0.99
N VAL A 84 8.07 18.66 0.91
CA VAL A 84 8.51 19.89 0.25
C VAL A 84 8.96 19.54 -1.15
N VAL A 85 8.22 20.04 -2.14
CA VAL A 85 8.43 19.76 -3.56
C VAL A 85 9.16 20.94 -4.18
N LEU A 86 10.27 20.65 -4.85
CA LEU A 86 11.09 21.59 -5.62
C LEU A 86 11.01 21.22 -7.09
N LEU A 87 10.48 22.11 -7.93
CA LEU A 87 10.36 21.89 -9.37
C LEU A 87 11.57 22.44 -10.12
N ALA A 88 11.88 21.86 -11.28
CA ALA A 88 12.97 22.31 -12.13
C ALA A 88 12.82 23.76 -12.64
N ASP A 89 11.59 24.29 -12.68
CA ASP A 89 11.31 25.69 -13.05
C ASP A 89 11.55 26.69 -11.91
N GLY A 90 11.94 26.21 -10.73
CA GLY A 90 12.18 27.01 -9.54
C GLY A 90 10.99 27.17 -8.60
N THR A 91 9.81 26.71 -9.01
CA THR A 91 8.63 26.70 -8.14
C THR A 91 8.86 25.74 -6.98
N SER A 92 8.39 26.11 -5.79
CA SER A 92 8.41 25.24 -4.63
C SER A 92 7.16 25.38 -3.77
N TYR A 93 6.76 24.28 -3.13
CA TYR A 93 5.62 24.25 -2.22
C TYR A 93 5.80 23.17 -1.16
N LEU A 94 4.99 23.25 -0.10
CA LEU A 94 4.90 22.26 0.95
C LEU A 94 3.49 21.69 0.99
N GLU A 95 3.40 20.36 1.06
CA GLU A 95 2.14 19.63 1.23
C GLU A 95 2.19 18.86 2.56
N PRO A 96 1.28 19.14 3.51
CA PRO A 96 1.12 18.33 4.71
C PRO A 96 0.61 16.92 4.37
N LEU A 97 1.20 15.91 5.01
CA LEU A 97 0.83 14.51 4.86
C LEU A 97 0.35 13.95 6.21
N THR A 98 -0.96 13.91 6.41
CA THR A 98 -1.58 13.33 7.61
C THR A 98 -1.53 11.79 7.56
N PRO A 99 -1.68 11.09 8.69
CA PRO A 99 -1.78 9.63 8.71
C PRO A 99 -2.84 9.09 7.75
N GLY A 100 -2.42 8.22 6.84
CA GLY A 100 -3.28 7.62 5.81
C GLY A 100 -3.41 8.44 4.52
N SER A 101 -2.83 9.63 4.45
CA SER A 101 -2.85 10.45 3.24
C SER A 101 -1.70 10.11 2.28
N GLU A 102 -1.80 10.66 1.07
CA GLU A 102 -0.80 10.54 0.03
C GLU A 102 -0.70 11.84 -0.77
N ILE A 103 0.44 12.06 -1.42
CA ILE A 103 0.66 13.14 -2.38
C ILE A 103 1.12 12.53 -3.70
N VAL A 104 0.45 12.92 -4.79
CA VAL A 104 0.90 12.63 -6.14
C VAL A 104 1.92 13.69 -6.54
N LEU A 105 3.14 13.27 -6.86
CA LEU A 105 4.19 14.16 -7.33
C LEU A 105 3.86 14.66 -8.75
N PRO A 106 4.26 15.89 -9.09
CA PRO A 106 4.02 16.45 -10.41
C PRO A 106 4.75 15.65 -11.50
N GLU A 107 4.20 15.67 -12.71
CA GLU A 107 4.72 14.91 -13.86
C GLU A 107 6.01 15.52 -14.47
N CYS A 108 6.55 16.57 -13.86
CA CYS A 108 7.80 17.22 -14.25
C CYS A 108 8.99 16.80 -13.36
N ASP A 109 10.20 17.17 -13.80
CA ASP A 109 11.42 16.97 -13.02
C ASP A 109 11.31 17.70 -11.68
N SER A 110 11.47 16.95 -10.58
CA SER A 110 11.26 17.47 -9.24
C SER A 110 12.10 16.76 -8.19
N LEU A 111 12.50 17.49 -7.15
CA LEU A 111 13.12 16.94 -5.94
C LEU A 111 12.17 17.18 -4.77
N THR A 112 11.73 16.10 -4.13
CA THR A 112 10.80 16.17 -3.00
C THR A 112 11.49 15.71 -1.73
N TYR A 113 11.58 16.56 -0.71
CA TYR A 113 12.02 16.19 0.63
C TYR A 113 10.82 15.80 1.49
N VAL A 114 10.90 14.67 2.20
CA VAL A 114 9.88 14.26 3.17
C VAL A 114 10.42 14.45 4.58
N GLN A 115 9.63 15.10 5.43
CA GLN A 115 10.06 15.56 6.74
C GLN A 115 9.01 15.31 7.83
N ALA A 116 9.49 15.21 9.06
CA ALA A 116 8.64 15.22 10.25
C ALA A 116 8.43 16.68 10.73
N PRO A 117 7.48 16.91 11.65
CA PRO A 117 7.45 18.14 12.41
C PRO A 117 8.81 18.44 13.03
N ARG A 118 9.17 19.72 13.08
CA ARG A 118 10.36 20.21 13.79
C ARG A 118 10.37 19.69 15.23
N THR A 119 11.57 19.47 15.75
CA THR A 119 11.72 19.12 17.16
C THR A 119 11.25 20.26 18.05
N THR A 120 11.08 20.01 19.35
CA THR A 120 10.74 21.05 20.33
C THR A 120 11.77 22.20 20.35
N GLY A 121 13.01 21.94 19.96
CA GLY A 121 14.07 22.95 19.78
C GLY A 121 14.06 23.66 18.43
N GLY A 122 13.04 23.45 17.60
CA GLY A 122 12.87 24.07 16.29
C GLY A 122 13.69 23.45 15.16
N ARG A 123 14.38 22.32 15.39
CA ARG A 123 15.24 21.71 14.35
C ARG A 123 14.41 20.96 13.30
N PRO A 124 14.65 21.16 12.00
CA PRO A 124 14.05 20.35 10.94
C PRO A 124 14.44 18.87 11.05
N VAL A 125 13.49 17.97 10.76
CA VAL A 125 13.70 16.52 10.80
C VAL A 125 13.42 15.92 9.44
N LEU A 126 14.41 15.34 8.76
CA LEU A 126 14.25 14.72 7.45
C LEU A 126 14.08 13.20 7.56
N TYR A 127 13.13 12.66 6.80
CA TYR A 127 13.02 11.22 6.55
C TYR A 127 13.82 10.80 5.31
N GLY A 128 13.85 11.65 4.28
CA GLY A 128 14.53 11.37 3.03
C GLY A 128 14.02 12.24 1.88
N ALA A 129 14.29 11.81 0.67
CA ALA A 129 13.91 12.49 -0.56
C ALA A 129 13.48 11.50 -1.65
N VAL A 130 12.70 12.01 -2.60
CA VAL A 130 12.37 11.37 -3.87
C VAL A 130 12.76 12.35 -4.97
N TRP A 131 13.71 11.96 -5.83
CA TRP A 131 14.07 12.72 -7.02
C TRP A 131 13.41 12.08 -8.23
N VAL A 132 12.61 12.84 -8.96
CA VAL A 132 11.98 12.40 -10.20
C VAL A 132 12.62 13.14 -11.37
N ARG A 133 13.02 12.39 -12.40
CA ARG A 133 13.54 12.93 -13.66
C ARG A 133 12.92 12.16 -14.82
N SER A 134 12.26 12.87 -15.73
CA SER A 134 11.59 12.31 -16.90
C SER A 134 10.66 11.14 -16.52
N GLY A 135 9.85 11.34 -15.47
CA GLY A 135 8.91 10.35 -14.95
C GLY A 135 9.54 9.17 -14.19
N ARG A 136 10.86 9.18 -13.95
CA ARG A 136 11.58 8.08 -13.27
C ARG A 136 12.15 8.53 -11.94
N VAL A 137 12.07 7.66 -10.94
CA VAL A 137 12.75 7.88 -9.66
C VAL A 137 14.25 7.66 -9.84
N MET A 138 15.02 8.67 -9.46
CA MET A 138 16.47 8.70 -9.54
C MET A 138 17.08 8.39 -8.16
N PRO A 139 18.29 7.80 -8.11
CA PRO A 139 18.98 7.57 -6.85
C PRO A 139 19.27 8.87 -6.09
N VAL A 140 19.07 8.84 -4.77
CA VAL A 140 19.42 9.92 -3.84
C VAL A 140 20.15 9.35 -2.63
N THR A 141 20.89 10.19 -1.92
CA THR A 141 21.61 9.76 -0.71
C THR A 141 20.66 9.28 0.38
N LEU A 142 19.50 9.92 0.54
CA LEU A 142 18.52 9.61 1.58
C LEU A 142 17.20 9.18 0.94
N PRO A 143 17.07 7.96 0.42
CA PRO A 143 15.87 7.56 -0.29
C PRO A 143 14.69 7.37 0.66
N ILE A 144 13.49 7.77 0.23
CA ILE A 144 12.25 7.23 0.78
C ILE A 144 12.09 5.80 0.23
N PRO A 145 11.69 4.80 1.05
CA PRO A 145 11.55 3.43 0.60
C PRO A 145 10.51 3.30 -0.52
N THR A 146 10.73 2.37 -1.43
CA THR A 146 9.70 1.94 -2.36
C THR A 146 8.59 1.20 -1.62
N ARG A 147 7.38 1.12 -2.21
CA ARG A 147 6.29 0.28 -1.69
C ARG A 147 6.73 -1.17 -1.48
N ARG A 148 7.55 -1.72 -2.39
CA ARG A 148 8.06 -3.10 -2.28
C ARG A 148 8.88 -3.28 -1.01
N GLU A 149 9.84 -2.39 -0.76
CA GLU A 149 10.70 -2.42 0.44
C GLU A 149 9.89 -2.19 1.72
N PHE A 150 8.94 -1.25 1.70
CA PHE A 150 8.04 -1.00 2.82
C PHE A 150 7.21 -2.23 3.19
N LEU A 151 6.62 -2.90 2.19
CA LEU A 151 5.83 -4.11 2.42
C LEU A 151 6.70 -5.27 2.89
N ASP A 152 7.89 -5.43 2.32
CA ASP A 152 8.80 -6.51 2.70
C ASP A 152 9.29 -6.40 4.15
N ALA A 153 9.54 -5.17 4.59
CA ALA A 153 9.89 -4.89 5.98
C ALA A 153 8.76 -5.21 6.97
N ARG A 154 7.50 -5.28 6.50
CA ARG A 154 6.31 -5.44 7.35
C ARG A 154 5.64 -6.78 7.27
N TYR A 155 5.70 -7.47 6.13
CA TYR A 155 4.98 -8.70 5.89
C TYR A 155 5.89 -9.74 5.25
N LEU A 156 5.46 -10.99 5.28
CA LEU A 156 5.98 -11.99 4.36
C LEU A 156 5.38 -11.72 2.97
N THR A 157 6.24 -11.43 2.01
CA THR A 157 5.83 -11.09 0.65
C THR A 157 6.51 -12.00 -0.37
N PRO A 158 6.05 -12.05 -1.63
CA PRO A 158 6.70 -12.82 -2.69
C PRO A 158 8.14 -12.40 -2.99
N TRP A 159 8.55 -11.22 -2.53
CA TRP A 159 9.88 -10.66 -2.72
C TRP A 159 10.76 -10.76 -1.47
N SER A 160 10.22 -11.25 -0.36
CA SER A 160 11.02 -11.57 0.82
C SER A 160 12.05 -12.63 0.48
N ALA A 161 13.30 -12.45 0.92
CA ALA A 161 14.38 -13.43 0.70
C ALA A 161 14.04 -14.85 1.23
N GLU A 162 13.20 -14.91 2.26
CA GLU A 162 12.74 -16.15 2.88
C GLU A 162 11.46 -16.73 2.27
N TRP A 163 10.87 -16.09 1.25
CA TRP A 163 9.66 -16.59 0.60
C TRP A 163 9.90 -17.94 -0.08
N ASN A 164 9.10 -18.95 0.28
CA ASN A 164 9.21 -20.31 -0.24
C ASN A 164 7.94 -20.76 -0.97
N GLY A 165 7.15 -19.81 -1.47
CA GLY A 165 5.91 -20.09 -2.21
C GLY A 165 4.65 -20.21 -1.36
N GLY A 166 4.72 -19.90 -0.06
CA GLY A 166 3.57 -19.88 0.85
C GLY A 166 3.94 -19.50 2.27
N VAL A 167 3.09 -19.87 3.23
CA VAL A 167 3.24 -19.55 4.67
C VAL A 167 3.73 -20.72 5.51
N SER A 168 4.28 -21.76 4.88
CA SER A 168 4.85 -22.91 5.60
C SER A 168 6.09 -22.50 6.39
N GLY A 169 6.22 -23.04 7.61
CA GLY A 169 7.34 -22.78 8.52
C GLY A 169 7.32 -21.39 9.15
N ARG A 170 6.17 -20.69 9.13
CA ARG A 170 6.01 -19.36 9.74
C ARG A 170 5.27 -19.47 11.06
N GLN A 171 5.42 -18.45 11.89
CA GLN A 171 4.59 -18.29 13.08
C GLN A 171 3.13 -18.15 12.65
N ILE A 172 2.32 -19.18 12.92
CA ILE A 172 0.89 -19.18 12.62
C ILE A 172 0.13 -18.51 13.77
N LEU A 173 -0.55 -17.41 13.44
CA LEU A 173 -1.43 -16.66 14.32
C LEU A 173 -2.86 -17.19 14.21
N ASP A 174 -3.63 -17.03 15.29
CA ASP A 174 -5.04 -17.40 15.29
C ASP A 174 -5.87 -16.36 14.51
N ALA A 175 -6.31 -16.75 13.31
CA ALA A 175 -7.13 -15.93 12.44
C ALA A 175 -8.48 -15.55 13.05
N ALA A 176 -9.13 -16.45 13.80
CA ALA A 176 -10.43 -16.16 14.41
C ALA A 176 -10.28 -15.14 15.53
N ALA A 177 -9.27 -15.31 16.39
CA ALA A 177 -8.96 -14.36 17.45
C ALA A 177 -8.58 -12.97 16.91
N ALA A 178 -7.90 -12.92 15.75
CA ALA A 178 -7.54 -11.69 15.07
C ALA A 178 -8.69 -11.08 14.24
N GLY A 179 -9.87 -11.70 14.19
CA GLY A 179 -11.01 -11.19 13.43
C GLY A 179 -10.85 -11.32 11.91
N ILE A 180 -10.09 -12.31 11.43
CA ILE A 180 -9.80 -12.55 10.02
C ILE A 180 -10.61 -13.74 9.54
N SER A 181 -11.29 -13.54 8.41
CA SER A 181 -12.11 -14.59 7.80
C SER A 181 -12.10 -14.47 6.29
N TYR A 182 -12.53 -15.53 5.62
CA TYR A 182 -12.76 -15.49 4.17
C TYR A 182 -14.20 -15.82 3.81
N GLN A 183 -14.59 -15.40 2.61
CA GLN A 183 -15.85 -15.75 2.00
C GLN A 183 -15.60 -16.20 0.56
N TYR A 184 -16.03 -17.42 0.25
CA TYR A 184 -16.06 -17.96 -1.10
C TYR A 184 -17.25 -18.90 -1.26
N ARG A 185 -17.98 -18.74 -2.36
CA ARG A 185 -19.05 -19.65 -2.77
C ARG A 185 -18.48 -20.60 -3.83
N THR A 186 -18.71 -21.90 -3.66
CA THR A 186 -18.33 -22.90 -4.67
C THR A 186 -18.95 -22.55 -6.03
N GLY A 187 -18.12 -22.54 -7.08
CA GLY A 187 -18.45 -22.10 -8.44
C GLY A 187 -18.55 -20.58 -8.60
N GLY A 188 -18.26 -19.82 -7.54
CA GLY A 188 -18.25 -18.36 -7.55
C GLY A 188 -17.00 -17.80 -8.21
N SER A 189 -17.11 -16.56 -8.69
CA SER A 189 -16.06 -15.81 -9.37
C SER A 189 -15.36 -14.79 -8.47
N THR A 190 -15.61 -14.83 -7.15
CA THR A 190 -15.04 -13.85 -6.22
C THR A 190 -14.63 -14.51 -4.92
N PHE A 191 -13.37 -14.31 -4.53
CA PHE A 191 -12.85 -14.64 -3.21
C PHE A 191 -12.68 -13.37 -2.40
N VAL A 192 -13.17 -13.36 -1.16
CA VAL A 192 -13.10 -12.19 -0.30
C VAL A 192 -12.37 -12.54 0.98
N VAL A 193 -11.34 -11.78 1.31
CA VAL A 193 -10.72 -11.77 2.65
C VAL A 193 -11.27 -10.57 3.41
N ARG A 194 -11.70 -10.80 4.66
CA ARG A 194 -12.21 -9.76 5.54
C ARG A 194 -11.31 -9.63 6.75
N ASN A 195 -10.98 -8.40 7.09
CA ASN A 195 -10.22 -8.04 8.27
C ASN A 195 -11.12 -7.23 9.21
N SER A 196 -11.80 -7.89 10.14
CA SER A 196 -12.53 -7.22 11.23
C SER A 196 -11.65 -6.96 12.46
N GLY A 197 -10.35 -7.25 12.36
CA GLY A 197 -9.35 -7.00 13.39
C GLY A 197 -8.92 -5.53 13.45
N ARG A 198 -7.90 -5.28 14.27
CA ARG A 198 -7.31 -3.95 14.49
C ARG A 198 -6.02 -3.71 13.72
N ASP A 199 -5.36 -4.79 13.29
CA ASP A 199 -4.08 -4.74 12.59
C ASP A 199 -4.26 -4.88 11.10
N TRP A 200 -3.35 -4.26 10.35
CA TRP A 200 -3.25 -4.49 8.91
C TRP A 200 -2.79 -5.91 8.61
N ILE A 201 -3.31 -6.49 7.54
CA ILE A 201 -2.89 -7.80 7.03
C ILE A 201 -2.51 -7.71 5.56
N GLY A 202 -1.66 -8.61 5.10
CA GLY A 202 -1.39 -8.81 3.69
C GLY A 202 -2.10 -10.04 3.16
N VAL A 203 -2.49 -10.02 1.88
CA VAL A 203 -2.96 -11.21 1.17
C VAL A 203 -2.07 -11.40 -0.06
N VAL A 204 -1.31 -12.48 -0.06
CA VAL A 204 -0.60 -12.97 -1.24
C VAL A 204 -1.56 -13.84 -2.04
N HIS A 205 -1.91 -13.40 -3.24
CA HIS A 205 -2.72 -14.18 -4.17
C HIS A 205 -1.82 -14.71 -5.28
N ARG A 206 -1.84 -16.03 -5.47
CA ARG A 206 -1.12 -16.71 -6.53
C ARG A 206 -2.09 -17.44 -7.45
N SER A 207 -2.06 -17.08 -8.74
CA SER A 207 -2.74 -17.78 -9.82
C SER A 207 -1.69 -18.37 -10.77
N GLY A 208 -1.33 -19.64 -10.56
CA GLY A 208 -0.24 -20.25 -11.32
C GLY A 208 1.13 -19.59 -11.08
N THR A 209 1.62 -18.86 -12.08
CA THR A 209 2.87 -18.09 -12.06
C THR A 209 2.67 -16.65 -11.61
N ASP A 210 1.44 -16.15 -11.67
CA ASP A 210 1.12 -14.77 -11.38
C ASP A 210 0.96 -14.63 -9.87
N ILE A 211 1.64 -13.66 -9.28
CA ILE A 211 1.63 -13.43 -7.83
C ILE A 211 1.38 -11.95 -7.58
N THR A 212 0.35 -11.68 -6.79
CA THR A 212 0.00 -10.32 -6.35
C THR A 212 -0.01 -10.25 -4.83
N PHE A 213 0.22 -9.06 -4.31
CA PHE A 213 0.09 -8.76 -2.88
C PHE A 213 -0.87 -7.59 -2.71
N VAL A 214 -1.85 -7.77 -1.83
CA VAL A 214 -2.83 -6.73 -1.51
C VAL A 214 -2.89 -6.58 0.01
N GLU A 215 -2.75 -5.35 0.49
CA GLU A 215 -3.01 -5.06 1.90
C GLU A 215 -4.52 -4.99 2.17
N CYS A 216 -4.94 -5.48 3.33
CA CYS A 216 -6.29 -5.32 3.83
C CYS A 216 -6.26 -4.47 5.13
N PRO A 217 -6.79 -3.24 5.10
CA PRO A 217 -6.94 -2.41 6.28
C PRO A 217 -7.78 -3.07 7.38
N PRO A 218 -7.62 -2.65 8.65
CA PRO A 218 -8.56 -2.92 9.73
C PRO A 218 -9.97 -2.45 9.37
N GLY A 219 -10.98 -3.28 9.63
CA GLY A 219 -12.39 -3.01 9.32
C GLY A 219 -12.77 -3.22 7.85
N GLU A 220 -11.81 -3.49 6.97
CA GLU A 220 -12.02 -3.55 5.52
C GLU A 220 -12.03 -4.97 4.97
N ARG A 221 -12.21 -5.07 3.65
CA ARG A 221 -12.14 -6.31 2.89
C ARG A 221 -11.39 -6.12 1.59
N VAL A 222 -10.79 -7.20 1.10
CA VAL A 222 -10.22 -7.26 -0.25
C VAL A 222 -10.94 -8.34 -1.04
N CYS A 223 -11.19 -8.06 -2.32
CA CYS A 223 -11.87 -8.95 -3.25
C CYS A 223 -10.90 -9.33 -4.36
N PHE A 224 -10.86 -10.62 -4.67
CA PHE A 224 -10.13 -11.16 -5.81
C PHE A 224 -11.12 -11.76 -6.78
N GLU A 225 -10.97 -11.40 -8.05
CA GLU A 225 -11.70 -12.07 -9.12
C GLU A 225 -11.08 -13.44 -9.37
N LEU A 226 -11.95 -14.42 -9.60
CA LEU A 226 -11.57 -15.79 -9.87
C LEU A 226 -12.27 -16.26 -11.14
N SER A 227 -11.55 -17.00 -11.97
CA SER A 227 -12.18 -17.80 -12.99
C SER A 227 -12.64 -19.13 -12.37
N PRO A 228 -13.95 -19.44 -12.37
CA PRO A 228 -14.43 -20.74 -11.89
C PRO A 228 -13.90 -21.93 -12.72
N ARG A 229 -13.37 -21.63 -13.91
CA ARG A 229 -12.78 -22.59 -14.86
C ARG A 229 -11.26 -22.55 -14.85
N ALA A 230 -10.63 -21.88 -13.88
CA ALA A 230 -9.19 -21.87 -13.76
C ALA A 230 -8.66 -23.32 -13.71
N ALA A 231 -7.79 -23.65 -14.66
CA ALA A 231 -7.14 -24.96 -14.72
C ALA A 231 -6.03 -25.11 -13.66
N ARG A 232 -5.68 -24.01 -12.99
CA ARG A 232 -4.63 -23.93 -11.98
C ARG A 232 -5.24 -23.67 -10.60
N ALA A 233 -4.50 -24.05 -9.56
CA ALA A 233 -4.85 -23.70 -8.20
C ALA A 233 -4.67 -22.20 -7.96
N GLU A 234 -5.66 -21.62 -7.29
CA GLU A 234 -5.67 -20.25 -6.79
C GLU A 234 -5.34 -20.32 -5.31
N VAL A 235 -4.20 -19.76 -4.91
CA VAL A 235 -3.72 -19.81 -3.51
C VAL A 235 -3.77 -18.42 -2.91
N PHE A 236 -4.51 -18.28 -1.81
CA PHE A 236 -4.62 -17.06 -1.03
C PHE A 236 -3.92 -17.27 0.29
N SER A 237 -2.76 -16.67 0.50
CA SER A 237 -2.02 -16.72 1.76
C SER A 237 -2.19 -15.41 2.50
N VAL A 238 -2.73 -15.49 3.72
CA VAL A 238 -3.00 -14.31 4.54
C VAL A 238 -1.87 -14.18 5.56
N VAL A 239 -1.15 -13.07 5.49
CA VAL A 239 0.06 -12.80 6.25
C VAL A 239 -0.17 -11.69 7.26
N GLY A 240 0.42 -11.84 8.44
CA GLY A 240 0.39 -10.83 9.49
C GLY A 240 1.63 -9.94 9.44
N ARG A 241 1.63 -8.92 10.29
CA ARG A 241 2.81 -8.09 10.48
C ARG A 241 3.96 -8.92 11.07
N ARG A 242 5.17 -8.70 10.59
CA ARG A 242 6.40 -9.27 11.15
C ARG A 242 6.56 -8.86 12.61
N VAL A 243 7.05 -9.78 13.43
CA VAL A 243 7.25 -9.58 14.88
C VAL A 243 8.74 -9.56 15.20
N GLY A 244 9.13 -8.63 16.08
CA GLY A 244 10.54 -8.42 16.40
C GLY A 244 11.31 -7.76 15.25
N GLY A 245 12.56 -8.16 15.08
CA GLY A 245 13.51 -7.52 14.17
C GLY A 245 14.42 -6.52 14.88
N THR A 246 15.28 -5.86 14.12
CA THR A 246 16.17 -4.82 14.65
C THR A 246 15.88 -3.52 13.94
N ALA A 247 15.76 -2.45 14.71
CA ALA A 247 15.58 -1.12 14.15
C ALA A 247 16.72 -0.78 13.21
N GLY A 248 16.39 -0.07 12.14
CA GLY A 248 17.37 0.58 11.32
C GLY A 248 18.10 1.68 12.07
N HIS A 249 19.14 2.18 11.42
CA HIS A 249 19.71 3.46 11.82
C HIS A 249 19.22 4.50 10.81
N GLY A 250 18.68 5.62 11.33
CA GLY A 250 18.33 6.74 10.48
C GLY A 250 19.57 7.31 9.78
N PRO A 251 19.41 8.16 8.77
CA PRO A 251 20.54 8.90 8.25
C PRO A 251 21.26 9.71 9.33
N TYR A 252 22.52 10.09 9.11
CA TYR A 252 23.20 11.01 10.01
C TYR A 252 24.23 11.86 9.27
N MET A 253 24.56 13.02 9.84
CA MET A 253 25.62 13.88 9.33
C MET A 253 26.85 13.76 10.24
N SER A 254 28.02 13.50 9.65
CA SER A 254 29.29 13.47 10.38
C SER A 254 29.78 14.91 10.67
N PRO A 255 30.77 15.07 11.57
CA PRO A 255 31.33 16.40 11.87
C PRO A 255 31.92 17.14 10.65
N SER A 256 32.31 16.43 9.59
CA SER A 256 32.78 17.02 8.33
C SER A 256 31.64 17.53 7.43
N GLY A 257 30.38 17.40 7.85
CA GLY A 257 29.21 17.76 7.05
C GLY A 257 28.78 16.70 6.03
N THR A 258 29.45 15.53 6.02
CA THR A 258 29.08 14.44 5.12
C THR A 258 27.80 13.76 5.61
N VAL A 259 26.81 13.65 4.74
CA VAL A 259 25.57 12.90 5.03
C VAL A 259 25.79 11.42 4.72
N HIS A 260 25.60 10.59 5.73
CA HIS A 260 25.66 9.15 5.63
C HIS A 260 24.22 8.60 5.53
N PRO A 261 23.93 7.74 4.54
CA PRO A 261 22.62 7.09 4.45
C PRO A 261 22.38 6.24 5.70
N GLY A 262 21.12 6.17 6.11
CA GLY A 262 20.67 5.18 7.07
C GLY A 262 20.62 3.78 6.47
N TRP A 263 20.23 2.80 7.27
CA TRP A 263 19.91 1.44 6.79
C TRP A 263 18.62 0.96 7.45
N ALA A 264 17.81 0.20 6.72
CA ALA A 264 16.44 -0.20 7.08
C ALA A 264 16.32 -1.22 8.24
N GLY A 265 17.41 -1.51 8.95
CA GLY A 265 17.44 -2.52 10.01
C GLY A 265 17.26 -3.93 9.45
N ARG A 266 16.88 -4.89 10.30
CA ARG A 266 16.52 -6.24 9.87
C ARG A 266 15.03 -6.46 10.10
N PRO A 267 14.26 -6.90 9.08
CA PRO A 267 12.87 -7.29 9.26
C PRO A 267 12.72 -8.33 10.36
N GLY A 268 11.61 -8.28 11.08
CA GLY A 268 11.26 -9.29 12.08
C GLY A 268 10.87 -10.62 11.46
N GLU A 269 10.54 -11.59 12.32
CA GLU A 269 10.07 -12.89 11.91
C GLU A 269 8.71 -12.78 11.20
N ALA A 270 8.58 -13.46 10.07
CA ALA A 270 7.35 -13.52 9.31
C ALA A 270 6.22 -14.26 10.05
N THR A 271 5.05 -13.63 10.10
CA THR A 271 3.83 -14.21 10.68
C THR A 271 2.78 -14.46 9.61
N ALA A 272 1.88 -15.42 9.86
CA ALA A 272 0.79 -15.72 8.95
C ALA A 272 -0.46 -16.19 9.68
N TYR A 273 -1.61 -16.04 9.04
CA TYR A 273 -2.89 -16.54 9.54
C TYR A 273 -3.31 -17.85 8.88
N GLY A 274 -2.72 -18.16 7.72
CA GLY A 274 -2.96 -19.40 6.98
C GLY A 274 -3.23 -19.13 5.50
N SER A 275 -3.63 -20.18 4.79
CA SER A 275 -3.94 -20.10 3.36
C SER A 275 -5.29 -20.75 3.03
N VAL A 276 -5.88 -20.32 1.92
CA VAL A 276 -7.01 -20.99 1.28
C VAL A 276 -6.60 -21.33 -0.15
N VAL A 277 -6.89 -22.56 -0.58
CA VAL A 277 -6.64 -23.02 -1.94
C VAL A 277 -7.98 -23.29 -2.60
N VAL A 278 -8.22 -22.63 -3.73
CA VAL A 278 -9.37 -22.86 -4.60
C VAL A 278 -8.88 -23.55 -5.87
N MET A 279 -9.51 -24.66 -6.23
CA MET A 279 -9.20 -25.41 -7.44
C MET A 279 -10.51 -25.88 -8.06
N LEU A 280 -10.63 -25.73 -9.40
CA LEU A 280 -11.85 -26.11 -10.14
C LEU A 280 -13.13 -25.49 -9.54
N GLY A 281 -13.05 -24.24 -9.08
CA GLY A 281 -14.17 -23.52 -8.47
C GLY A 281 -14.58 -24.00 -7.07
N ALA A 282 -13.80 -24.84 -6.40
CA ALA A 282 -14.08 -25.31 -5.05
C ALA A 282 -12.90 -25.05 -4.10
N PRO A 283 -13.14 -24.69 -2.83
CA PRO A 283 -12.07 -24.66 -1.83
C PRO A 283 -11.65 -26.10 -1.53
N VAL A 284 -10.40 -26.45 -1.84
CA VAL A 284 -9.82 -27.78 -1.59
C VAL A 284 -8.98 -27.82 -0.30
N TYR A 285 -8.59 -26.65 0.20
CA TYR A 285 -7.91 -26.47 1.48
C TYR A 285 -8.27 -25.12 2.09
N SER A 286 -8.43 -25.07 3.42
CA SER A 286 -8.57 -23.82 4.16
C SER A 286 -8.00 -23.97 5.57
N ALA A 287 -7.06 -23.10 5.91
CA ALA A 287 -6.63 -22.85 7.30
C ALA A 287 -7.27 -21.60 7.90
N LEU A 288 -8.12 -20.89 7.16
CA LEU A 288 -8.82 -19.71 7.63
C LEU A 288 -10.26 -20.02 8.03
N PRO A 289 -10.83 -19.29 9.01
CA PRO A 289 -12.25 -19.36 9.32
C PRO A 289 -13.10 -18.91 8.13
N LYS A 290 -14.03 -19.76 7.71
CA LYS A 290 -15.03 -19.41 6.70
C LYS A 290 -16.14 -18.58 7.36
N ARG A 291 -16.45 -17.42 6.80
CA ARG A 291 -17.60 -16.62 7.25
C ARG A 291 -18.88 -17.23 6.69
N ASN A 292 -19.79 -17.64 7.59
CA ASN A 292 -21.10 -18.18 7.25
C ASN A 292 -21.89 -17.17 6.41
N LEU A 293 -22.27 -17.57 5.19
CA LEU A 293 -23.35 -16.94 4.45
C LEU A 293 -24.61 -17.73 4.80
N TYR A 294 -25.67 -17.07 5.26
CA TYR A 294 -26.99 -17.70 5.30
C TYR A 294 -27.24 -18.36 3.93
N MET A 295 -27.60 -19.64 3.96
CA MET A 295 -27.97 -20.39 2.77
C MET A 295 -29.19 -19.73 2.14
N ALA A 296 -28.99 -18.77 1.24
CA ALA A 296 -29.97 -18.53 0.19
C ALA A 296 -29.86 -19.73 -0.76
N PHE A 297 -30.57 -20.81 -0.42
CA PHE A 297 -30.92 -21.82 -1.41
C PHE A 297 -31.69 -21.08 -2.51
N SER A 298 -30.97 -20.74 -3.58
CA SER A 298 -31.62 -20.54 -4.88
C SER A 298 -32.13 -21.91 -5.26
N ASP A 299 -33.40 -22.14 -4.93
CA ASP A 299 -34.19 -23.27 -5.35
C ASP A 299 -34.42 -23.13 -6.86
N ARG A 300 -33.35 -23.30 -7.66
CA ARG A 300 -33.50 -23.61 -9.07
C ARG A 300 -34.05 -25.02 -9.12
N ARG A 301 -35.36 -25.14 -8.97
CA ARG A 301 -36.10 -26.31 -9.39
C ARG A 301 -35.64 -26.64 -10.80
N ARG A 302 -34.96 -27.78 -10.95
CA ARG A 302 -34.96 -28.55 -12.20
C ARG A 302 -36.43 -28.92 -12.47
N GLY A 303 -37.14 -28.04 -13.14
CA GLY A 303 -38.45 -28.33 -13.72
C GLY A 303 -38.25 -28.90 -15.11
N GLY A 304 -37.90 -30.18 -15.20
CA GLY A 304 -38.09 -30.94 -16.42
C GLY A 304 -39.55 -31.38 -16.51
N SER A 305 -40.26 -30.95 -17.55
CA SER A 305 -41.36 -31.68 -18.21
C SER A 305 -41.93 -30.79 -19.33
N GLY A 306 -41.94 -31.32 -20.55
CA GLY A 306 -42.09 -30.57 -21.81
C GLY A 306 -43.47 -30.01 -22.14
N PRO A 307 -43.63 -29.40 -23.33
CA PRO A 307 -44.92 -28.90 -23.78
C PRO A 307 -45.72 -30.02 -24.45
N ILE A 308 -46.75 -30.53 -23.76
CA ILE A 308 -47.93 -31.09 -24.45
C ILE A 308 -48.86 -29.92 -24.75
N SER A 309 -49.10 -29.71 -26.03
CA SER A 309 -50.01 -28.69 -26.55
C SER A 309 -51.46 -29.21 -26.61
N ARG A 310 -52.38 -28.33 -26.20
CA ARG A 310 -53.78 -28.14 -26.64
C ARG A 310 -54.71 -29.35 -26.71
N ARG A 311 -55.82 -29.29 -25.93
CA ARG A 311 -57.18 -29.03 -26.44
C ARG A 311 -58.23 -29.07 -25.32
N GLY A 312 -59.10 -28.04 -25.32
CA GLY A 312 -60.54 -28.17 -25.05
C GLY A 312 -61.00 -28.19 -23.59
N GLY A 313 -62.03 -27.38 -23.29
CA GLY A 313 -62.87 -27.59 -22.11
C GLY A 313 -63.23 -26.31 -21.40
N ALA A 314 -64.51 -25.97 -21.44
CA ALA A 314 -65.09 -24.72 -21.00
C ALA A 314 -65.38 -24.63 -19.49
N ALA A 315 -65.77 -23.41 -19.10
CA ALA A 315 -66.86 -23.08 -18.19
C ALA A 315 -66.58 -22.92 -16.68
N TRP A 316 -66.82 -21.68 -16.20
CA TRP A 316 -67.59 -21.27 -15.00
C TRP A 316 -67.34 -22.03 -13.68
N ARG A 317 -67.12 -21.43 -12.50
CA ARG A 317 -67.95 -20.40 -11.83
C ARG A 317 -67.31 -20.03 -10.47
N THR A 318 -67.62 -18.82 -10.02
CA THR A 318 -67.41 -18.22 -8.69
C THR A 318 -68.07 -19.03 -7.55
N VAL A 319 -67.55 -18.94 -6.31
CA VAL A 319 -68.17 -18.37 -5.09
C VAL A 319 -67.40 -18.80 -3.82
N ALA A 320 -67.31 -17.83 -2.90
CA ALA A 320 -66.65 -17.81 -1.61
C ALA A 320 -67.21 -18.77 -0.54
N GLY A 321 -66.40 -18.92 0.51
CA GLY A 321 -66.69 -19.53 1.81
C GLY A 321 -65.40 -19.57 2.63
#